data_AF-A0A537CAM7-F1
#
_entry.id   AF-A0A537CAM7-F1
#
_cell.length_a   1.000
_cell.length_b   1.000
_cell.length_c   1.000
_cell.angle_alpha   90.00
_cell.angle_beta   90.00
_cell.angle_gamma   90.00
#
_symmetry.space_group_name_H-M   'P 1'
#
loop_
_entity.id
_entity.type
_entity.pdbx_description
1 polymer ?
#
loop_
_entity_poly.entity_id
_entity_poly.type
_entity_poly.pdbx_seq_one_letter_code
_entity_poly.pdbx_strand_id
1 'polypeptide(L)'
;MCFTTPLYLVVRSSLPASSVAELIALAKSRPGKLSFASGGNGTTAHLAGELFKSLSGVDIQHVPYKSAGPAMMDVMAGHVDLMFGSAGLSEARAGKVRVLAVTSARRTAVAPELPTVREAGLPGYESTLWFGILAPARTPAAIVARLSGDIGKVLAQAELRERFNTVDVTPSTPEEFADLIRREIPKWRKVLEAVKIQPE
;
A
#
# COMPACT_ATOMS: atom_id res chain seq x y z
N MET A 1 1.60 -2.76 -18.83
CA MET A 1 2.21 -1.70 -18.01
C MET A 1 1.76 -1.84 -16.57
N CYS A 2 2.71 -1.97 -15.65
CA CYS A 2 2.46 -1.99 -14.23
C CYS A 2 3.37 -0.96 -13.55
N PHE A 3 2.79 -0.01 -12.83
CA PHE A 3 3.55 0.87 -11.95
C PHE A 3 3.31 0.42 -10.52
N THR A 4 4.38 0.17 -9.75
CA THR A 4 4.29 -0.27 -8.35
C THR A 4 4.83 0.79 -7.41
N THR A 5 4.13 1.04 -6.31
CA THR A 5 4.62 1.87 -5.22
C THR A 5 4.36 1.18 -3.89
N PRO A 6 5.31 1.23 -2.95
CA PRO A 6 5.03 0.80 -1.59
C PRO A 6 3.94 1.68 -0.98
N LEU A 7 3.31 1.17 0.06
CA LEU A 7 2.68 2.01 1.07
C LEU A 7 3.67 2.19 2.23
N TYR A 8 3.51 3.28 2.94
CA TYR A 8 4.14 3.55 4.22
C TYR A 8 3.18 3.14 5.33
N LEU A 9 3.70 2.43 6.34
CA LEU A 9 3.01 2.26 7.61
C LEU A 9 3.24 3.52 8.44
N VAL A 10 2.22 4.36 8.48
CA VAL A 10 2.23 5.68 9.13
C VAL A 10 1.47 5.60 10.44
N VAL A 11 2.01 6.20 11.49
CA VAL A 11 1.35 6.33 12.80
C VAL A 11 1.31 7.80 13.23
N ARG A 12 0.30 8.18 14.01
CA ARG A 12 0.25 9.52 14.63
C ARG A 12 1.48 9.74 15.52
N SER A 13 2.04 10.96 15.53
CA SER A 13 3.32 11.23 16.22
C SER A 13 3.31 10.92 17.72
N SER A 14 2.16 11.09 18.37
CA SER A 14 1.95 10.85 19.81
C SER A 14 1.66 9.39 20.18
N LEU A 15 1.63 8.47 19.21
CA LEU A 15 1.47 7.04 19.48
C LEU A 15 2.79 6.51 20.11
N PRO A 16 2.74 5.81 21.26
CA PRO A 16 3.93 5.28 21.92
C PRO A 16 4.41 3.99 21.23
N ALA A 17 4.70 4.10 19.94
CA ALA A 17 5.29 3.05 19.11
C ALA A 17 6.22 3.71 18.07
N SER A 18 7.49 3.35 18.12
CA SER A 18 8.56 3.85 17.24
C SER A 18 9.06 2.80 16.26
N SER A 19 8.61 1.55 16.39
CA SER A 19 8.90 0.44 15.48
C SER A 19 7.65 -0.39 15.20
N VAL A 20 7.70 -1.22 14.15
CA VAL A 20 6.62 -2.18 13.83
C VAL A 20 6.42 -3.17 14.98
N ALA A 21 7.50 -3.66 15.60
CA ALA A 21 7.43 -4.55 16.76
C ALA A 21 6.73 -3.89 17.96
N GLU A 22 7.06 -2.62 18.27
CA GLU A 22 6.39 -1.86 19.33
C GLU A 22 4.91 -1.60 19.00
N LEU A 23 4.57 -1.32 17.74
CA LEU A 23 3.18 -1.15 17.33
C LEU A 23 2.39 -2.44 17.56
N ILE A 24 2.94 -3.61 17.20
CA ILE A 24 2.29 -4.91 17.43
C ILE A 24 2.10 -5.16 18.92
N ALA A 25 3.15 -4.94 19.73
CA ALA A 25 3.09 -5.12 21.17
C ALA A 25 2.02 -4.21 21.80
N LEU A 26 2.00 -2.94 21.41
CA LEU A 26 1.00 -1.97 21.85
C LEU A 26 -0.42 -2.40 21.48
N ALA A 27 -0.65 -2.79 20.23
CA ALA A 27 -1.95 -3.26 19.75
C ALA A 27 -2.41 -4.54 20.48
N LYS A 28 -1.51 -5.51 20.72
CA LYS A 28 -1.82 -6.72 21.51
C LYS A 28 -2.16 -6.42 22.96
N SER A 29 -1.52 -5.42 23.56
CA SER A 29 -1.83 -5.00 24.93
C SER A 29 -3.17 -4.26 25.06
N ARG A 30 -3.74 -3.78 23.95
CA ARG A 30 -4.96 -2.96 23.90
C ARG A 30 -5.86 -3.38 22.73
N PRO A 31 -6.39 -4.61 22.73
CA PRO A 31 -7.21 -5.11 21.63
C PRO A 31 -8.45 -4.22 21.40
N GLY A 32 -8.68 -3.86 20.14
CA GLY A 32 -9.81 -3.04 19.71
C GLY A 32 -9.72 -1.57 20.12
N LYS A 33 -8.59 -1.11 20.68
CA LYS A 33 -8.40 0.30 21.09
C LYS A 33 -7.66 1.14 20.08
N LEU A 34 -6.83 0.52 19.24
CA LEU A 34 -6.19 1.23 18.14
C LEU A 34 -7.09 1.20 16.91
N SER A 35 -6.98 2.25 16.09
CA SER A 35 -7.69 2.37 14.83
C SER A 35 -6.73 2.59 13.65
N PHE A 36 -7.11 2.13 12.46
CA PHE A 36 -6.41 2.43 11.23
C PHE A 36 -7.34 3.01 10.16
N ALA A 37 -6.88 4.05 9.48
CA ALA A 37 -7.63 4.71 8.42
C ALA A 37 -7.27 4.14 7.04
N SER A 38 -8.24 4.16 6.14
CA SER A 38 -8.02 3.95 4.69
C SER A 38 -8.84 4.94 3.88
N GLY A 39 -8.58 4.99 2.57
CA GLY A 39 -9.42 5.72 1.62
C GLY A 39 -10.73 5.03 1.25
N GLY A 40 -11.18 4.04 2.05
CA GLY A 40 -12.44 3.32 1.86
C GLY A 40 -12.27 1.80 1.84
N ASN A 41 -13.41 1.10 1.86
CA ASN A 41 -13.48 -0.36 1.74
C ASN A 41 -12.93 -0.82 0.38
N GLY A 42 -12.34 -2.01 0.32
CA GLY A 42 -11.69 -2.56 -0.88
C GLY A 42 -10.41 -1.87 -1.37
N THR A 43 -10.03 -0.70 -0.84
CA THR A 43 -8.77 -0.03 -1.24
C THR A 43 -7.53 -0.83 -0.84
N THR A 44 -6.42 -0.67 -1.56
CA THR A 44 -5.14 -1.33 -1.19
C THR A 44 -4.69 -0.97 0.23
N ALA A 45 -4.95 0.26 0.69
CA ALA A 45 -4.69 0.68 2.07
C ALA A 45 -5.49 -0.12 3.10
N HIS A 46 -6.78 -0.35 2.82
CA HIS A 46 -7.62 -1.20 3.65
C HIS A 46 -7.11 -2.64 3.69
N LEU A 47 -6.85 -3.22 2.51
CA LEU A 47 -6.37 -4.60 2.41
C LEU A 47 -4.97 -4.78 3.04
N ALA A 48 -4.11 -3.76 3.00
CA ALA A 48 -2.82 -3.75 3.68
C ALA A 48 -2.99 -3.81 5.21
N GLY A 49 -3.91 -3.02 5.77
CA GLY A 49 -4.22 -3.06 7.20
C GLY A 49 -4.82 -4.38 7.64
N GLU A 50 -5.71 -4.96 6.84
CA GLU A 50 -6.28 -6.28 7.11
C GLU A 50 -5.26 -7.42 7.01
N LEU A 51 -4.36 -7.36 6.03
CA LEU A 51 -3.22 -8.28 5.96
C LEU A 51 -2.31 -8.14 7.19
N PHE A 52 -2.06 -6.91 7.65
CA PHE A 52 -1.26 -6.66 8.85
C PHE A 52 -1.92 -7.28 10.09
N LYS A 53 -3.22 -7.07 10.27
CA LYS A 53 -4.02 -7.68 11.34
C LYS A 53 -3.95 -9.19 11.31
N SER A 54 -4.21 -9.78 10.15
CA SER A 54 -4.21 -11.24 9.95
C SER A 54 -2.87 -11.89 10.29
N LEU A 55 -1.76 -11.31 9.84
CA LEU A 55 -0.42 -11.89 10.05
C LEU A 55 0.14 -11.64 11.46
N SER A 56 -0.18 -10.50 12.08
CA SER A 56 0.35 -10.17 13.42
C SER A 56 -0.56 -10.64 14.57
N GLY A 57 -1.83 -10.96 14.27
CA GLY A 57 -2.83 -11.33 15.27
C GLY A 57 -3.26 -10.17 16.16
N VAL A 58 -3.14 -8.93 15.67
CA VAL A 58 -3.59 -7.72 16.40
C VAL A 58 -5.05 -7.42 16.11
N ASP A 59 -5.73 -6.86 17.09
CA ASP A 59 -7.10 -6.35 16.95
C ASP A 59 -7.07 -4.81 16.87
N ILE A 60 -7.24 -4.29 15.66
CA ILE A 60 -7.22 -2.85 15.33
C ILE A 60 -8.46 -2.56 14.48
N GLN A 61 -9.20 -1.51 14.86
CA GLN A 61 -10.44 -1.12 14.19
C GLN A 61 -10.17 -0.39 12.87
N HIS A 62 -10.83 -0.81 11.79
CA HIS A 62 -10.78 -0.08 10.52
C HIS A 62 -11.74 1.11 10.54
N VAL A 63 -11.27 2.28 10.10
CA VAL A 63 -12.07 3.50 9.91
C VAL A 63 -12.01 3.91 8.43
N PRO A 64 -13.07 3.66 7.64
CA PRO A 64 -13.08 4.01 6.22
C PRO A 64 -13.37 5.50 6.00
N TYR A 65 -12.55 6.16 5.18
CA TYR A 65 -12.78 7.51 4.69
C TYR A 65 -13.18 7.50 3.21
N LYS A 66 -13.63 8.65 2.70
CA LYS A 66 -13.94 8.82 1.26
C LYS A 66 -12.69 8.85 0.36
N SER A 67 -11.52 9.18 0.93
CA SER A 67 -10.24 9.18 0.22
C SER A 67 -9.06 9.21 1.21
N ALA A 68 -7.84 9.02 0.71
CA ALA A 68 -6.63 8.98 1.53
C ALA A 68 -6.24 10.34 2.16
N GLY A 69 -6.67 11.46 1.57
CA GLY A 69 -6.34 12.80 2.08
C GLY A 69 -6.96 13.07 3.46
N PRO A 70 -8.30 12.99 3.61
CA PRO A 70 -8.98 13.10 4.90
C PRO A 70 -8.48 12.08 5.93
N ALA A 71 -8.21 10.83 5.51
CA ALA A 71 -7.62 9.81 6.37
C ALA A 71 -6.28 10.26 6.97
N MET A 72 -5.36 10.80 6.14
CA MET A 72 -4.06 11.29 6.62
C MET A 72 -4.22 12.50 7.56
N MET A 73 -5.17 13.39 7.30
CA MET A 73 -5.43 14.52 8.20
C MET A 73 -5.84 14.06 9.60
N ASP A 74 -6.69 13.05 9.71
CA ASP A 74 -7.12 12.52 11.00
C ASP A 74 -6.01 11.75 11.73
N VAL A 75 -5.10 11.10 10.99
CA VAL A 75 -3.89 10.53 11.59
C VAL A 75 -2.97 11.63 12.13
N MET A 76 -2.76 12.72 11.38
CA MET A 76 -1.99 13.87 11.85
C MET A 76 -2.62 14.54 13.09
N ALA A 77 -3.95 14.66 13.12
CA ALA A 77 -4.69 15.21 14.24
C ALA A 77 -4.76 14.26 15.46
N GLY A 78 -4.44 12.98 15.26
CA GLY A 78 -4.49 11.95 16.30
C GLY A 78 -5.89 11.40 16.57
N HIS A 79 -6.84 11.61 15.66
CA HIS A 79 -8.18 11.00 15.71
C HIS A 79 -8.16 9.53 15.30
N VAL A 80 -7.19 9.13 14.47
CA VAL A 80 -6.91 7.74 14.08
C VAL A 80 -5.44 7.43 14.36
N ASP A 81 -5.14 6.20 14.80
CA ASP A 81 -3.79 5.87 15.27
C ASP A 81 -2.79 5.62 14.14
N LEU A 82 -3.23 5.00 13.04
CA LEU A 82 -2.35 4.63 11.94
C LEU A 82 -3.05 4.61 10.57
N MET A 83 -2.26 4.54 9.51
CA MET A 83 -2.74 4.23 8.17
C MET A 83 -1.66 3.56 7.32
N PHE A 84 -2.08 2.88 6.27
CA PHE A 84 -1.21 2.44 5.19
C PHE A 84 -1.44 3.36 4.00
N GLY A 85 -0.46 4.20 3.66
CA GLY A 85 -0.64 5.27 2.68
C GLY A 85 0.51 5.38 1.69
N SER A 86 0.21 5.86 0.48
CA SER A 86 1.25 6.22 -0.50
C SER A 86 1.95 7.56 -0.18
N ALA A 87 1.41 8.30 0.80
CA ALA A 87 2.00 9.53 1.36
C ALA A 87 2.40 9.29 2.83
N GLY A 88 3.23 10.16 3.39
CA GLY A 88 3.67 10.08 4.77
C GLY A 88 5.10 10.53 5.00
N LEU A 89 5.99 10.44 4.01
CA LEU A 89 7.39 10.86 4.17
C LEU A 89 7.52 12.38 4.36
N SER A 90 6.80 13.18 3.59
CA SER A 90 6.77 14.65 3.75
C SER A 90 6.23 15.06 5.11
N GLU A 91 5.13 14.42 5.53
CA GLU A 91 4.45 14.66 6.80
C GLU A 91 5.31 14.24 7.99
N ALA A 92 6.05 13.14 7.85
CA ALA A 92 6.99 12.67 8.86
C ALA A 92 8.22 13.55 8.97
N ARG A 93 8.77 14.04 7.84
CA ARG A 93 9.84 15.06 7.85
C ARG A 93 9.39 16.35 8.52
N ALA A 94 8.11 16.69 8.42
CA ALA A 94 7.49 17.81 9.13
C ALA A 94 7.10 17.50 10.59
N GLY A 95 7.36 16.30 11.10
CA GLY A 95 7.07 15.88 12.48
C GLY A 95 5.59 15.63 12.79
N LYS A 96 4.71 15.65 11.78
CA LYS A 96 3.25 15.52 11.96
C LYS A 96 2.78 14.07 12.13
N VAL A 97 3.55 13.13 11.61
CA VAL A 97 3.37 11.68 11.77
C VAL A 97 4.73 11.01 11.92
N ARG A 98 4.73 9.69 12.15
CA ARG A 98 5.93 8.85 12.07
C ARG A 98 5.71 7.75 11.03
N VAL A 99 6.69 7.50 10.18
CA VAL A 99 6.71 6.31 9.31
C VAL A 99 7.52 5.22 9.97
N LEU A 100 6.94 4.03 10.15
CA LEU A 100 7.60 2.90 10.82
C LEU A 100 8.28 1.95 9.83
N ALA A 101 7.70 1.77 8.64
CA ALA A 101 8.19 0.83 7.65
C ALA A 101 7.55 1.06 6.27
N VAL A 102 8.15 0.47 5.23
CA VAL A 102 7.55 0.30 3.90
C VAL A 102 6.90 -1.07 3.76
N THR A 103 5.84 -1.18 2.97
CA THR A 103 5.06 -2.43 2.80
C THR A 103 5.53 -3.33 1.65
N SER A 104 6.50 -2.87 0.86
CA SER A 104 7.12 -3.64 -0.23
C SER A 104 7.98 -4.79 0.29
N ALA A 105 8.26 -5.77 -0.58
CA ALA A 105 9.15 -6.90 -0.27
C ALA A 105 10.58 -6.49 0.07
N ARG A 106 11.02 -5.34 -0.44
CA ARG A 106 12.37 -4.77 -0.28
C ARG A 106 12.24 -3.30 0.07
N ARG A 107 13.27 -2.74 0.72
CA ARG A 107 13.37 -1.30 0.99
C ARG A 107 13.37 -0.50 -0.31
N THR A 108 12.95 0.75 -0.23
CA THR A 108 12.91 1.63 -1.40
C THR A 108 14.11 2.58 -1.43
N ALA A 109 14.53 2.98 -2.63
CA ALA A 109 15.63 3.93 -2.79
C ALA A 109 15.31 5.34 -2.24
N VAL A 110 14.02 5.68 -2.14
CA VAL A 110 13.54 7.00 -1.67
C VAL A 110 13.62 7.13 -0.15
N ALA A 111 13.56 6.02 0.59
CA ALA A 111 13.66 5.97 2.04
C ALA A 111 14.39 4.69 2.49
N PRO A 112 15.69 4.54 2.16
CA PRO A 112 16.47 3.33 2.42
C PRO A 112 16.67 3.05 3.92
N GLU A 113 16.53 4.07 4.75
CA GLU A 113 16.56 3.98 6.21
C GLU A 113 15.37 3.22 6.79
N LEU A 114 14.22 3.23 6.10
CA LEU A 114 13.02 2.55 6.57
C LEU A 114 13.13 1.04 6.32
N PRO A 115 12.90 0.19 7.34
CA PRO A 115 12.80 -1.24 7.12
C PRO A 115 11.53 -1.59 6.33
N THR A 116 11.50 -2.79 5.77
CA THR A 116 10.22 -3.36 5.32
C THR A 116 9.42 -3.86 6.53
N VAL A 117 8.09 -3.92 6.43
CA VAL A 117 7.24 -4.56 7.47
C VAL A 117 7.65 -6.03 7.66
N ARG A 118 8.12 -6.67 6.57
CA ARG A 118 8.65 -8.04 6.57
C ARG A 118 9.91 -8.16 7.44
N GLU A 119 10.88 -7.27 7.26
CA GLU A 119 12.11 -7.20 8.06
C GLU A 119 11.81 -6.82 9.52
N ALA A 120 10.78 -6.00 9.74
CA ALA A 120 10.48 -5.39 11.03
C ALA A 120 9.57 -6.24 11.95
N GLY A 121 9.35 -7.52 11.62
CA GLY A 121 8.71 -8.48 12.53
C GLY A 121 7.45 -9.18 12.02
N LEU A 122 7.03 -8.98 10.76
CA LEU A 122 5.97 -9.78 10.12
C LEU A 122 6.49 -10.55 8.89
N PRO A 123 7.11 -11.73 9.07
CA PRO A 123 7.46 -12.59 7.96
C PRO A 123 6.25 -12.87 7.05
N GLY A 124 6.46 -12.87 5.74
CA GLY A 124 5.39 -13.09 4.74
C GLY A 124 4.53 -11.86 4.43
N TYR A 125 4.67 -10.75 5.17
CA TYR A 125 3.97 -9.51 4.82
C TYR A 125 4.52 -8.92 3.52
N GLU A 126 3.61 -8.56 2.62
CA GLU A 126 3.88 -7.78 1.41
C GLU A 126 2.57 -7.22 0.84
N SER A 127 2.50 -5.90 0.73
CA SER A 127 1.39 -5.21 0.09
C SER A 127 1.94 -4.01 -0.68
N THR A 128 1.97 -4.12 -2.00
CA THR A 128 2.32 -2.99 -2.87
C THR A 128 1.07 -2.51 -3.58
N LEU A 129 1.01 -1.20 -3.79
CA LEU A 129 0.01 -0.61 -4.66
C LEU A 129 0.53 -0.72 -6.09
N TRP A 130 -0.27 -1.29 -6.97
CA TRP A 130 0.04 -1.34 -8.39
C TRP A 130 -1.05 -0.69 -9.22
N PHE A 131 -0.62 -0.07 -10.32
CA PHE A 131 -1.48 0.57 -11.29
C PHE A 131 -1.23 -0.04 -12.66
N GLY A 132 -2.28 -0.17 -13.46
CA GLY A 132 -2.12 -0.50 -14.86
C GLY A 132 -3.28 -0.03 -15.71
N ILE A 133 -3.10 -0.18 -17.02
CA ILE A 133 -4.02 0.31 -18.04
C ILE A 133 -4.76 -0.89 -18.62
N LEU A 134 -6.09 -0.81 -18.62
CA LEU A 134 -6.98 -1.82 -19.17
C LEU A 134 -7.71 -1.25 -20.38
N ALA A 135 -7.90 -2.09 -21.40
CA ALA A 135 -8.77 -1.79 -22.53
C ALA A 135 -10.09 -2.57 -22.40
N PRO A 136 -11.20 -2.11 -23.01
CA PRO A 136 -12.46 -2.84 -23.01
C PRO A 136 -12.32 -4.29 -23.50
N ALA A 137 -13.17 -5.17 -22.98
CA ALA A 137 -13.20 -6.57 -23.42
C ALA A 137 -13.41 -6.65 -24.94
N ARG A 138 -12.66 -7.57 -25.58
CA ARG A 138 -12.64 -7.77 -27.05
C ARG A 138 -11.98 -6.65 -27.86
N THR A 139 -11.21 -5.75 -27.24
CA THR A 139 -10.33 -4.84 -27.99
C THR A 139 -9.35 -5.67 -28.86
N PRO A 140 -9.24 -5.40 -30.18
CA PRO A 140 -8.36 -6.17 -31.06
C PRO A 140 -6.91 -6.24 -30.56
N ALA A 141 -6.30 -7.43 -30.65
CA ALA A 141 -4.94 -7.66 -30.15
C ALA A 141 -3.91 -6.69 -30.74
N ALA A 142 -4.05 -6.33 -32.02
CA ALA A 142 -3.18 -5.34 -32.66
C ALA A 142 -3.25 -3.94 -32.01
N ILE A 143 -4.44 -3.53 -31.53
CA ILE A 143 -4.61 -2.25 -30.81
C ILE A 143 -3.97 -2.34 -29.43
N VAL A 144 -4.17 -3.45 -28.72
CA VAL A 144 -3.55 -3.68 -27.40
C VAL A 144 -2.03 -3.67 -27.50
N ALA A 145 -1.47 -4.36 -28.50
CA ALA A 145 -0.03 -4.40 -28.74
C ALA A 145 0.52 -3.00 -29.07
N ARG A 146 -0.17 -2.24 -29.91
CA ARG A 146 0.21 -0.86 -30.23
C ARG A 146 0.19 0.04 -28.98
N LEU A 147 -0.89 0.02 -28.20
CA LEU A 147 -0.99 0.80 -26.96
C LEU A 147 0.13 0.43 -25.98
N SER A 148 0.37 -0.87 -25.77
CA SER A 148 1.45 -1.33 -24.89
C SER A 148 2.82 -0.85 -25.36
N GLY A 149 3.08 -0.90 -26.68
CA GLY A 149 4.33 -0.42 -27.27
C GLY A 149 4.52 1.09 -27.09
N ASP A 150 3.48 1.89 -27.35
CA ASP A 150 3.53 3.34 -27.21
C ASP A 150 3.70 3.76 -25.74
N ILE A 151 3.00 3.10 -24.82
CA ILE A 151 3.19 3.28 -23.38
C ILE A 151 4.63 3.00 -22.97
N GLY A 152 5.21 1.88 -23.42
CA GLY A 152 6.60 1.52 -23.13
C GLY A 152 7.60 2.58 -23.59
N LYS A 153 7.40 3.17 -24.79
CA LYS A 153 8.23 4.26 -25.32
C LYS A 153 8.12 5.52 -24.46
N VAL A 154 6.90 5.91 -24.08
CA VAL A 154 6.64 7.09 -23.25
C VAL A 154 7.35 6.96 -21.89
N LEU A 155 7.26 5.80 -21.24
CA LEU A 155 7.95 5.54 -19.97
C LEU A 155 9.47 5.47 -20.08
N ALA A 156 10.02 5.23 -21.28
CA ALA A 156 11.45 5.26 -21.51
C ALA A 156 12.00 6.70 -21.66
N GLN A 157 11.14 7.71 -21.80
CA GLN A 157 11.56 9.11 -21.90
C GLN A 157 12.19 9.58 -20.59
N ALA A 158 13.34 10.26 -20.69
CA ALA A 158 14.11 10.71 -19.53
C ALA A 158 13.29 11.62 -18.60
N GLU A 159 12.49 12.54 -19.17
CA GLU A 159 11.64 13.46 -18.39
C GLU A 159 10.62 12.70 -17.52
N LEU A 160 10.01 11.63 -18.04
CA LEU A 160 9.07 10.83 -17.26
C LEU A 160 9.77 9.96 -16.23
N ARG A 161 10.94 9.39 -16.54
CA ARG A 161 11.75 8.67 -15.55
C ARG A 161 12.15 9.56 -14.38
N GLU A 162 12.49 10.82 -14.66
CA GLU A 162 12.81 11.80 -13.62
C GLU A 162 11.59 12.15 -12.77
N ARG A 163 10.43 12.39 -13.40
CA ARG A 163 9.16 12.64 -12.69
C ARG A 163 8.70 11.45 -11.84
N PHE A 164 9.01 10.22 -12.26
CA PHE A 164 8.69 8.99 -11.54
C PHE A 164 9.84 8.45 -10.68
N ASN A 165 10.90 9.22 -10.44
CA ASN A 165 12.05 8.76 -9.64
C ASN A 165 11.70 8.33 -8.20
N THR A 166 10.54 8.74 -7.70
CA THR A 166 10.04 8.39 -6.37
C THR A 166 9.26 7.09 -6.34
N VAL A 167 9.05 6.45 -7.49
CA VAL A 167 8.13 5.34 -7.62
C VAL A 167 8.60 4.31 -8.67
N ASP A 168 8.43 3.01 -8.40
CA ASP A 168 8.96 1.95 -9.26
C ASP A 168 8.05 1.71 -10.49
N VAL A 169 8.36 2.40 -11.59
CA VAL A 169 7.68 2.19 -12.88
C VAL A 169 8.41 1.13 -13.68
N THR A 170 7.80 -0.04 -13.84
CA THR A 170 8.33 -1.11 -14.69
C THR A 170 7.39 -1.34 -15.87
N PRO A 171 7.81 -1.01 -17.11
CA PRO A 171 7.04 -1.38 -18.28
C PRO A 171 6.81 -2.89 -18.26
N SER A 172 5.55 -3.30 -18.46
CA SER A 172 5.18 -4.71 -18.56
C SER A 172 4.42 -4.95 -19.85
N THR A 173 4.56 -6.16 -20.40
CA THR A 173 3.74 -6.61 -21.52
C THR A 173 2.27 -6.78 -21.09
N PRO A 174 1.32 -6.84 -22.04
CA PRO A 174 -0.06 -7.18 -21.73
C PRO A 174 -0.19 -8.53 -21.01
N GLU A 175 0.61 -9.52 -21.41
CA GLU A 175 0.62 -10.88 -20.85
C GLU A 175 1.13 -10.87 -19.41
N GLU A 176 2.25 -10.20 -19.14
CA GLU A 176 2.82 -10.06 -17.80
C GLU A 176 1.85 -9.35 -16.83
N PHE A 177 1.14 -8.33 -17.33
CA PHE A 177 0.14 -7.64 -16.53
C PHE A 177 -1.10 -8.51 -16.27
N ALA A 178 -1.54 -9.31 -17.25
CA ALA A 178 -2.61 -10.27 -17.06
C ALA A 178 -2.22 -11.34 -16.01
N ASP A 179 -0.98 -11.81 -16.01
CA ASP A 179 -0.47 -12.76 -15.02
C ASP A 179 -0.37 -12.15 -13.62
N LEU A 180 0.01 -10.87 -13.49
CA LEU A 180 -0.05 -10.14 -12.24
C LEU A 180 -1.48 -10.15 -11.67
N ILE A 181 -2.47 -9.79 -12.49
CA ILE A 181 -3.88 -9.78 -12.08
C ILE A 181 -4.32 -11.18 -11.63
N ARG A 182 -4.01 -12.23 -12.41
CA ARG A 182 -4.34 -13.62 -12.08
C ARG A 182 -3.72 -14.09 -10.77
N ARG A 183 -2.51 -13.61 -10.42
CA ARG A 183 -1.81 -13.94 -9.18
C ARG A 183 -2.35 -13.16 -7.97
N GLU A 184 -2.69 -11.90 -8.16
CA GLU A 184 -3.16 -11.01 -7.08
C GLU A 184 -4.59 -11.34 -6.63
N ILE A 185 -5.47 -11.75 -7.56
CA ILE A 185 -6.87 -12.08 -7.23
C ILE A 185 -6.98 -13.17 -6.13
N PRO A 186 -6.34 -14.35 -6.24
CA PRO A 186 -6.40 -15.37 -5.20
C PRO A 186 -5.78 -14.93 -3.88
N LYS A 187 -4.69 -14.15 -3.91
CA LYS A 187 -4.04 -13.60 -2.71
C LYS A 187 -5.03 -12.74 -1.93
N TRP A 188 -5.64 -11.75 -2.60
CA TRP A 188 -6.57 -10.84 -1.95
C TRP A 188 -7.89 -11.51 -1.57
N ARG A 189 -8.37 -12.49 -2.35
CA ARG A 189 -9.53 -13.30 -1.95
C ARG A 189 -9.30 -13.99 -0.60
N LYS A 190 -8.14 -14.64 -0.40
CA LYS A 190 -7.81 -15.28 0.87
C LYS A 190 -7.78 -14.30 2.04
N VAL A 191 -7.24 -13.09 1.81
CA VAL A 191 -7.25 -12.03 2.83
C VAL A 191 -8.68 -11.64 3.17
N LEU A 192 -9.51 -11.33 2.17
CA LEU A 192 -10.92 -10.96 2.35
C LEU A 192 -11.74 -12.04 3.07
N GLU A 193 -11.56 -13.31 2.70
CA GLU A 193 -12.20 -14.46 3.37
C GLU A 193 -11.75 -14.59 4.84
N ALA A 194 -10.45 -14.41 5.11
CA ALA A 194 -9.90 -14.48 6.46
C ALA A 194 -10.43 -13.36 7.37
N VAL A 195 -10.68 -12.17 6.83
CA VAL A 195 -11.18 -11.02 7.59
C VAL A 195 -12.69 -10.80 7.48
N LYS A 196 -13.42 -11.76 6.88
CA LYS A 196 -14.89 -11.78 6.74
C LYS A 196 -15.47 -10.50 6.11
N ILE A 197 -14.73 -9.84 5.23
CA ILE A 197 -15.24 -8.68 4.48
C ILE A 197 -16.21 -9.21 3.43
N GLN A 198 -17.48 -8.85 3.56
CA GLN A 198 -18.51 -9.19 2.57
C GLN A 198 -18.61 -8.10 1.49
N PRO A 199 -18.91 -8.46 0.24
CA PRO A 199 -19.34 -7.48 -0.76
C PRO A 199 -20.58 -6.75 -0.25
N GLU A 200 -20.64 -5.44 -0.45
CA GLU A 200 -21.89 -4.67 -0.33
C GLU A 200 -22.89 -5.07 -1.43
#